data_AF-A0A6H5KK01-F1
#
_entry.id   AF-A0A6H5KK01-F1
#
_cell.length_a   1.000
_cell.length_b   1.000
_cell.length_c   1.000
_cell.angle_alpha   90.00
_cell.angle_beta   90.00
_cell.angle_gamma   90.00
#
_symmetry.space_group_name_H-M   'P 1'
#
loop_
_entity.id
_entity.type
_entity.pdbx_description
1 polymer ?
#
loop_
_entity_poly.entity_id
_entity_poly.type
_entity_poly.pdbx_seq_one_letter_code
_entity_poly.pdbx_strand_id
1 'polypeptide(L)'
;MADKPDPGEEAPRAKPETPTDANEADTPSDDEPVSLAPAPKPDAPQEKASSVDDKAEQPKAMELPAEDDPLEGEAEPEDEVEQSRAPLITHLIELRQRLFYAVIAFGIAFIGCYFVADQIFNILLGPFEQAKGETSDIFTAPQEFFFTQLRIALFGALFIAFPVIASQIYMFMAPGLYKNEKAAFRPYLVATPILFAMGAALVYFVVMPLALNFFLSFEQQGGDGEASIQLMARTSEYLSLIMTLIFAFGLVFQLPIVLTLLGRMGVVSSAGLAAKRKYAIVATFLAAAFLTPPDPISQIGLAVPTLLLYEASIWMVRLVERRQAAERDEDDTDTKAEASA
;
A
#
# COMPACT_ATOMS: atom_id res chain seq x y z
N MET A 1 -15.69 31.77 -75.61
CA MET A 1 -15.82 33.24 -75.74
C MET A 1 -16.19 33.73 -74.35
N ALA A 2 -15.17 33.99 -73.55
CA ALA A 2 -14.64 35.32 -73.21
C ALA A 2 -15.34 35.77 -71.90
N ASP A 3 -14.67 36.18 -70.83
CA ASP A 3 -13.35 36.78 -70.71
C ASP A 3 -12.91 36.67 -69.24
N LYS A 4 -11.61 36.53 -69.02
CA LYS A 4 -10.94 36.57 -67.70
C LYS A 4 -9.90 37.66 -67.81
N PRO A 5 -9.79 38.59 -66.86
CA PRO A 5 -8.51 39.22 -66.59
C PRO A 5 -7.94 38.70 -65.27
N ASP A 6 -6.66 38.37 -65.36
CA ASP A 6 -5.72 37.99 -64.31
C ASP A 6 -4.89 39.26 -63.92
N PRO A 7 -3.70 39.18 -63.31
CA PRO A 7 -3.42 39.54 -61.92
C PRO A 7 -2.43 40.72 -61.77
N GLY A 8 -2.22 41.14 -60.50
CA GLY A 8 -0.97 41.79 -60.07
C GLY A 8 -1.00 43.31 -59.94
N GLU A 9 -0.62 43.81 -58.76
CA GLU A 9 0.47 44.80 -58.53
C GLU A 9 0.54 45.05 -57.00
N GLU A 10 1.48 44.37 -56.33
CA GLU A 10 2.75 44.93 -55.83
C GLU A 10 2.64 45.71 -54.50
N ALA A 11 3.32 45.14 -53.51
CA ALA A 11 3.80 45.83 -52.31
C ALA A 11 4.98 46.75 -52.65
N PRO A 12 5.37 47.62 -51.70
CA PRO A 12 6.77 47.67 -51.30
C PRO A 12 6.87 47.56 -49.77
N ARG A 13 7.56 46.54 -49.23
CA ARG A 13 8.98 46.57 -48.83
C ARG A 13 9.42 47.86 -48.13
N ALA A 14 9.64 47.74 -46.83
CA ALA A 14 10.86 48.23 -46.18
C ALA A 14 11.29 47.22 -45.10
N LYS A 15 12.45 46.61 -45.35
CA LYS A 15 13.25 45.78 -44.43
C LYS A 15 14.22 46.72 -43.65
N PRO A 16 15.39 46.27 -43.15
CA PRO A 16 15.65 45.48 -41.93
C PRO A 16 16.79 46.10 -41.08
N GLU A 17 16.78 46.08 -39.74
CA GLU A 17 18.04 46.26 -38.98
C GLU A 17 18.10 45.39 -37.70
N THR A 18 18.88 44.31 -37.81
CA THR A 18 19.69 43.61 -36.78
C THR A 18 21.02 44.37 -36.56
N PRO A 19 22.01 43.91 -35.77
CA PRO A 19 22.10 42.97 -34.62
C PRO A 19 22.89 43.63 -33.45
N THR A 20 23.53 42.82 -32.58
CA THR A 20 24.70 43.10 -31.70
C THR A 20 24.32 43.27 -30.23
N ASP A 21 24.98 42.67 -29.24
CA ASP A 21 25.81 41.48 -29.03
C ASP A 21 26.13 41.52 -27.52
N ALA A 22 26.30 40.34 -26.92
CA ALA A 22 27.21 40.05 -25.79
C ALA A 22 26.99 40.82 -24.44
N ASN A 23 27.25 40.29 -23.25
CA ASN A 23 27.92 39.08 -22.81
C ASN A 23 27.62 38.84 -21.31
N GLU A 24 27.86 37.61 -20.88
CA GLU A 24 28.47 37.18 -19.60
C GLU A 24 27.92 37.66 -18.25
N ALA A 25 27.51 36.70 -17.41
CA ALA A 25 28.33 36.14 -16.32
C ALA A 25 27.38 35.39 -15.36
N ASP A 26 27.47 34.07 -15.25
CA ASP A 26 28.34 33.39 -14.29
C ASP A 26 27.76 33.48 -12.85
N THR A 27 26.97 32.49 -12.47
CA THR A 27 26.63 32.25 -11.05
C THR A 27 27.40 31.02 -10.59
N PRO A 28 28.40 31.17 -9.70
CA PRO A 28 29.11 30.05 -9.15
C PRO A 28 28.34 29.43 -7.98
N SER A 29 28.65 28.15 -7.83
CA SER A 29 28.39 27.26 -6.71
C SER A 29 29.04 27.72 -5.39
N ASP A 30 28.44 27.23 -4.30
CA ASP A 30 29.00 26.93 -2.98
C ASP A 30 29.57 28.07 -2.12
N ASP A 31 28.96 28.27 -0.95
CA ASP A 31 29.66 28.35 0.35
C ASP A 31 28.62 28.50 1.49
N GLU A 32 28.49 27.47 2.34
CA GLU A 32 28.28 27.69 3.78
C GLU A 32 29.52 28.39 4.35
N PRO A 33 29.53 29.07 5.52
CA PRO A 33 28.58 28.99 6.64
C PRO A 33 28.19 30.41 7.15
N VAL A 34 27.52 30.51 8.32
CA VAL A 34 27.81 31.47 9.41
C VAL A 34 26.57 31.78 10.28
N SER A 35 26.67 31.33 11.53
CA SER A 35 26.39 32.07 12.78
C SER A 35 25.05 32.79 12.96
N LEU A 36 24.26 32.28 13.91
CA LEU A 36 23.55 33.15 14.86
C LEU A 36 23.34 32.47 16.23
N ALA A 37 24.26 32.76 17.13
CA ALA A 37 24.05 32.96 18.57
C ALA A 37 24.94 34.16 18.99
N PRO A 38 24.85 34.79 20.18
CA PRO A 38 23.94 34.61 21.34
C PRO A 38 23.31 35.96 21.82
N ALA A 39 22.44 36.02 22.83
CA ALA A 39 22.72 36.26 24.28
C ALA A 39 21.45 36.87 24.95
N PRO A 40 21.35 37.12 26.29
CA PRO A 40 22.21 36.74 27.42
C PRO A 40 21.48 36.06 28.61
N LYS A 41 22.28 35.51 29.53
CA LYS A 41 21.91 35.13 30.91
C LYS A 41 21.90 36.37 31.83
N PRO A 42 21.32 36.26 33.05
CA PRO A 42 21.90 36.91 34.21
C PRO A 42 22.39 35.91 35.27
N ASP A 43 23.47 36.33 35.90
CA ASP A 43 24.31 35.65 36.88
C ASP A 43 23.69 35.51 38.27
N ALA A 44 24.16 34.50 39.01
CA ALA A 44 24.36 34.58 40.46
C ALA A 44 25.44 33.57 40.92
N PRO A 45 26.23 33.88 41.98
CA PRO A 45 27.67 33.60 42.03
C PRO A 45 28.09 32.36 42.82
N GLN A 46 29.35 31.94 42.59
CA GLN A 46 30.10 30.96 43.38
C GLN A 46 30.75 31.60 44.63
N GLU A 47 30.81 30.85 45.74
CA GLU A 47 31.83 30.97 46.80
C GLU A 47 31.94 29.59 47.52
N LYS A 48 32.99 28.80 47.27
CA LYS A 48 34.28 28.63 47.99
C LYS A 48 34.23 27.98 49.40
N ALA A 49 34.86 26.79 49.45
CA ALA A 49 35.97 26.37 50.33
C ALA A 49 35.79 26.10 51.85
N SER A 50 35.97 24.80 52.19
CA SER A 50 36.89 24.20 53.19
C SER A 50 36.83 24.51 54.71
N SER A 51 36.65 23.45 55.51
CA SER A 51 37.35 23.08 56.78
C SER A 51 36.67 21.81 57.34
N VAL A 52 37.25 20.59 57.40
CA VAL A 52 38.26 20.02 58.32
C VAL A 52 37.79 19.90 59.80
N ASP A 53 38.16 18.76 60.43
CA ASP A 53 38.05 18.32 61.84
C ASP A 53 36.73 17.66 62.27
N ASP A 54 36.66 16.64 63.13
CA ASP A 54 37.56 15.63 63.73
C ASP A 54 36.59 14.59 64.38
N LYS A 55 37.13 13.52 64.95
CA LYS A 55 36.49 12.30 65.49
C LYS A 55 35.27 12.50 66.41
N ALA A 56 34.41 11.48 66.49
CA ALA A 56 34.20 10.71 67.73
C ALA A 56 33.16 9.58 67.62
N GLU A 57 33.59 8.42 68.11
CA GLU A 57 32.88 7.25 68.66
C GLU A 57 31.45 7.44 69.21
N GLN A 58 30.61 6.42 68.98
CA GLN A 58 29.33 6.14 69.65
C GLN A 58 29.54 5.92 71.18
N PRO A 59 28.50 5.97 72.06
CA PRO A 59 27.64 4.78 72.24
C PRO A 59 26.19 5.02 72.77
N LYS A 60 25.33 4.02 72.46
CA LYS A 60 24.20 3.45 73.25
C LYS A 60 23.16 4.38 73.90
N ALA A 61 21.88 4.15 73.58
CA ALA A 61 20.92 3.55 74.52
C ALA A 61 19.54 3.28 73.90
N MET A 62 18.91 2.25 74.44
CA MET A 62 17.47 2.10 74.71
C MET A 62 16.66 1.17 73.80
N GLU A 63 16.15 0.14 74.46
CA GLU A 63 15.23 -0.91 74.02
C GLU A 63 13.88 -0.41 73.48
N LEU A 64 13.32 -1.30 72.65
CA LEU A 64 12.03 -1.32 71.94
C LEU A 64 10.81 -1.03 72.84
N PRO A 65 9.65 -0.65 72.25
CA PRO A 65 8.72 -1.68 71.82
C PRO A 65 8.09 -1.45 70.45
N ALA A 66 7.61 -2.55 69.89
CA ALA A 66 7.04 -2.71 68.56
C ALA A 66 5.85 -1.79 68.26
N GLU A 67 5.82 -1.27 67.04
CA GLU A 67 4.58 -1.05 66.30
C GLU A 67 4.64 -1.87 65.01
N ASP A 68 3.68 -2.77 64.89
CA ASP A 68 3.37 -3.52 63.68
C ASP A 68 2.83 -2.56 62.62
N ASP A 69 3.57 -2.38 61.52
CA ASP A 69 2.98 -2.07 60.22
C ASP A 69 3.94 -2.50 59.10
N PRO A 70 3.75 -3.66 58.44
CA PRO A 70 4.42 -3.91 57.19
C PRO A 70 3.70 -3.09 56.12
N LEU A 71 4.18 -1.86 55.92
CA LEU A 71 3.83 -1.01 54.79
C LEU A 71 3.76 -1.85 53.51
N GLU A 72 2.55 -1.99 52.99
CA GLU A 72 2.28 -2.41 51.63
C GLU A 72 3.07 -1.48 50.71
N GLY A 73 4.08 -2.03 50.04
CA GLY A 73 4.80 -1.32 49.00
C GLY A 73 3.83 -1.03 47.86
N GLU A 74 3.37 0.21 47.78
CA GLU A 74 2.75 0.73 46.58
C GLU A 74 3.78 0.62 45.44
N ALA A 75 3.48 -0.23 44.46
CA ALA A 75 4.25 -0.28 43.23
C ALA A 75 4.14 1.08 42.54
N GLU A 76 5.27 1.74 42.35
CA GLU A 76 5.38 3.04 41.70
C GLU A 76 4.80 2.99 40.27
N PRO A 77 4.02 4.00 39.83
CA PRO A 77 3.41 4.05 38.49
C PRO A 77 4.42 4.17 37.34
N GLU A 78 5.72 4.29 37.64
CA GLU A 78 6.80 4.36 36.64
C GLU A 78 7.12 2.98 36.03
N ASP A 79 7.00 1.89 36.82
CA ASP A 79 7.35 0.53 36.38
C ASP A 79 6.38 -0.05 35.34
N GLU A 80 5.08 0.28 35.43
CA GLU A 80 4.07 -0.13 34.44
C GLU A 80 4.23 0.61 33.09
N VAL A 81 4.70 1.86 33.13
CA VAL A 81 4.94 2.68 31.93
C VAL A 81 6.20 2.22 31.20
N GLU A 82 7.24 1.79 31.92
CA GLU A 82 8.47 1.27 31.33
C GLU A 82 8.27 -0.12 30.67
N GLN A 83 7.46 -0.99 31.29
CA GLN A 83 7.06 -2.28 30.71
C GLN A 83 6.16 -2.14 29.47
N SER A 84 5.41 -1.06 29.33
CA SER A 84 4.62 -0.76 28.11
C SER A 84 5.45 -0.12 26.99
N ARG A 85 6.53 0.61 27.34
CA ARG A 85 7.45 1.23 26.37
C ARG A 85 8.38 0.22 25.69
N ALA A 86 8.91 -0.77 26.42
CA ALA A 86 9.83 -1.75 25.86
C ALA A 86 9.24 -2.55 24.66
N PRO A 87 7.99 -3.07 24.71
CA PRO A 87 7.34 -3.76 23.59
C PRO A 87 7.10 -2.86 22.37
N LEU A 88 6.73 -1.59 22.58
CA LEU A 88 6.45 -0.66 21.49
C LEU A 88 7.72 -0.30 20.71
N ILE A 89 8.84 -0.07 21.41
CA ILE A 89 10.13 0.20 20.76
C ILE A 89 10.59 -1.02 19.95
N THR A 90 10.44 -2.24 20.48
CA THR A 90 10.75 -3.47 19.74
C THR A 90 9.90 -3.61 18.47
N HIS A 91 8.59 -3.37 18.56
CA HIS A 91 7.68 -3.46 17.41
C HIS A 91 7.99 -2.39 16.34
N LEU A 92 8.40 -1.19 16.75
CA LEU A 92 8.81 -0.11 15.82
C LEU A 92 10.13 -0.43 15.10
N ILE A 93 11.09 -1.05 15.79
CA ILE A 93 12.35 -1.50 15.17
C ILE A 93 12.08 -2.58 14.13
N GLU A 94 11.21 -3.52 14.45
CA GLU A 94 10.79 -4.59 13.56
C GLU A 94 10.05 -4.06 12.32
N LEU A 95 9.14 -3.10 12.48
CA LEU A 95 8.45 -2.44 11.37
C LEU A 95 9.44 -1.78 10.41
N ARG A 96 10.41 -1.02 10.93
CA ARG A 96 11.40 -0.31 10.13
C ARG A 96 12.23 -1.29 9.28
N GLN A 97 12.71 -2.37 9.89
CA GLN A 97 13.54 -3.34 9.20
C GLN A 97 12.76 -4.03 8.06
N ARG A 98 11.50 -4.38 8.30
CA ARG A 98 10.62 -4.99 7.30
C ARG A 98 10.27 -4.04 6.16
N LEU A 99 9.98 -2.79 6.50
CA LEU A 99 9.75 -1.73 5.52
C LEU A 99 10.98 -1.53 4.64
N PHE A 100 12.18 -1.53 5.22
CA PHE A 100 13.43 -1.42 4.46
C PHE A 100 13.60 -2.55 3.44
N TYR A 101 13.37 -3.81 3.83
CA TYR A 101 13.41 -4.94 2.90
C TYR A 101 12.34 -4.84 1.80
N ALA A 102 11.12 -4.40 2.14
CA ALA A 102 10.05 -4.19 1.17
C ALA A 102 10.41 -3.10 0.13
N VAL A 103 11.00 -2.00 0.59
CA VAL A 103 11.44 -0.88 -0.27
C VAL A 103 12.60 -1.32 -1.18
N ILE A 104 13.58 -2.08 -0.67
CA ILE A 104 14.66 -2.61 -1.51
C ILE A 104 14.12 -3.57 -2.56
N ALA A 105 13.26 -4.51 -2.17
CA ALA A 105 12.67 -5.46 -3.11
C ALA A 105 11.87 -4.74 -4.20
N PHE A 106 11.10 -3.72 -3.82
CA PHE A 106 10.40 -2.84 -4.76
C PHE A 106 11.35 -2.09 -5.68
N GLY A 107 12.42 -1.48 -5.17
CA GLY A 107 13.39 -0.74 -5.97
C GLY A 107 14.12 -1.61 -6.99
N ILE A 108 14.52 -2.83 -6.60
CA ILE A 108 15.12 -3.81 -7.52
C ILE A 108 14.11 -4.22 -8.60
N ALA A 109 12.88 -4.54 -8.21
CA ALA A 109 11.81 -4.89 -9.14
C ALA A 109 11.50 -3.74 -10.10
N PHE A 110 11.55 -2.49 -9.62
CA PHE A 110 11.31 -1.29 -10.42
C PHE A 110 12.36 -1.06 -11.48
N ILE A 111 13.64 -1.15 -11.11
CA ILE A 111 14.73 -1.07 -12.08
C ILE A 111 14.58 -2.18 -13.14
N GLY A 112 14.29 -3.42 -12.71
CA GLY A 112 14.05 -4.53 -13.63
C GLY A 112 12.86 -4.30 -14.57
N CYS A 113 11.72 -3.87 -14.03
CA CYS A 113 10.49 -3.62 -14.78
C CYS A 113 10.63 -2.45 -15.75
N TYR A 114 11.45 -1.45 -15.43
CA TYR A 114 11.73 -0.33 -16.34
C TYR A 114 12.38 -0.80 -17.64
N PHE A 115 13.30 -1.78 -17.59
CA PHE A 115 13.91 -2.35 -18.80
C PHE A 115 12.96 -3.22 -19.61
N VAL A 116 11.89 -3.74 -19.01
CA VAL A 116 10.89 -4.59 -19.68
C VAL A 116 9.51 -3.93 -19.80
N ALA A 117 9.46 -2.60 -19.68
CA ALA A 117 8.20 -1.86 -19.63
C ALA A 117 7.43 -1.96 -20.96
N ASP A 118 8.12 -2.03 -22.10
CA ASP A 118 7.50 -2.25 -23.42
C ASP A 118 6.78 -3.61 -23.51
N GLN A 119 7.32 -4.66 -22.91
CA GLN A 119 6.65 -5.97 -22.89
C GLN A 119 5.40 -5.93 -22.02
N ILE A 120 5.47 -5.25 -20.87
CA ILE A 120 4.31 -5.09 -19.97
C ILE A 120 3.24 -4.24 -20.67
N PHE A 121 3.64 -3.18 -21.38
CA PHE A 121 2.75 -2.35 -22.20
C PHE A 121 1.92 -3.21 -23.17
N ASN A 122 2.60 -4.03 -23.99
CA ASN A 122 1.94 -4.87 -25.00
C ASN A 122 1.00 -5.90 -24.37
N ILE A 123 1.38 -6.47 -23.22
CA ILE A 123 0.50 -7.37 -22.47
C ILE A 123 -0.76 -6.63 -22.04
N LEU A 124 -0.62 -5.46 -21.42
CA LEU A 124 -1.77 -4.69 -20.91
C LEU A 124 -2.67 -4.17 -22.03
N LEU A 125 -2.14 -3.92 -23.23
CA LEU A 125 -2.90 -3.47 -24.39
C LEU A 125 -3.70 -4.62 -25.06
N GLY A 126 -3.30 -5.87 -24.86
CA GLY A 126 -3.91 -7.04 -25.49
C GLY A 126 -5.45 -7.12 -25.43
N PRO A 127 -6.12 -6.89 -24.28
CA PRO A 127 -7.58 -6.92 -24.21
C PRO A 127 -8.25 -5.81 -25.03
N PHE A 128 -7.58 -4.66 -25.20
CA PHE A 128 -8.10 -3.54 -25.98
C PHE A 128 -8.01 -3.82 -27.49
N GLU A 129 -6.86 -4.34 -27.96
CA GLU A 129 -6.68 -4.75 -29.35
C GLU A 129 -7.68 -5.84 -29.76
N GLN A 130 -7.95 -6.79 -28.86
CA GLN A 130 -8.96 -7.84 -29.10
C GLN A 130 -10.39 -7.30 -29.21
N ALA A 131 -10.71 -6.25 -28.47
CA ALA A 131 -12.07 -5.68 -28.44
C ALA A 131 -12.33 -4.75 -29.63
N LYS A 132 -11.35 -3.93 -30.03
CA LYS A 132 -11.53 -2.87 -31.04
C LYS A 132 -10.88 -3.17 -32.40
N GLY A 133 -10.03 -4.18 -32.51
CA GLY A 133 -9.20 -4.45 -33.70
C GLY A 133 -7.91 -3.63 -33.73
N GLU A 134 -7.15 -3.68 -34.84
CA GLU A 134 -5.91 -2.89 -34.99
C GLU A 134 -6.20 -1.39 -34.80
N THR A 135 -5.82 -0.87 -33.64
CA THR A 135 -5.97 0.55 -33.30
C THR A 135 -4.67 1.29 -33.50
N SER A 136 -4.75 2.42 -34.21
CA SER A 136 -3.74 3.46 -34.18
C SER A 136 -3.67 4.05 -32.76
N ASP A 137 -2.66 3.67 -31.99
CA ASP A 137 -2.38 4.25 -30.67
C ASP A 137 -2.19 5.76 -30.78
N ILE A 138 -2.98 6.51 -30.02
CA ILE A 138 -2.90 7.97 -29.99
C ILE A 138 -2.08 8.37 -28.76
N PHE A 139 -0.78 8.56 -28.96
CA PHE A 139 0.03 9.33 -28.02
C PHE A 139 -0.11 10.81 -28.36
N THR A 140 -0.64 11.59 -27.41
CA THR A 140 -0.93 13.01 -27.66
C THR A 140 0.26 13.92 -27.41
N ALA A 141 1.27 13.44 -26.68
CA ALA A 141 2.52 14.18 -26.46
C ALA A 141 3.73 13.28 -26.12
N PRO A 142 4.97 13.70 -26.45
CA PRO A 142 6.17 12.92 -26.12
C PRO A 142 6.40 12.74 -24.61
N GLN A 143 6.07 13.75 -23.79
CA GLN A 143 6.13 13.60 -22.32
C GLN A 143 5.13 12.56 -21.78
N GLU A 144 4.00 12.36 -22.46
CA GLU A 144 2.98 11.38 -22.07
C GLU A 144 3.54 9.96 -22.15
N PHE A 145 4.32 9.66 -23.18
CA PHE A 145 4.97 8.37 -23.36
C PHE A 145 5.94 8.07 -22.20
N PHE A 146 6.80 9.02 -21.83
CA PHE A 146 7.72 8.86 -20.70
C PHE A 146 7.00 8.57 -19.39
N PHE A 147 5.97 9.34 -19.04
CA PHE A 147 5.19 9.09 -17.81
C PHE A 147 4.41 7.78 -17.86
N THR A 148 3.98 7.35 -19.05
CA THR A 148 3.31 6.06 -19.25
C THR A 148 4.27 4.91 -18.97
N GLN A 149 5.48 4.95 -19.55
CA GLN A 149 6.53 3.97 -19.29
C GLN A 149 6.91 3.91 -17.80
N LEU A 150 7.03 5.06 -17.16
CA LEU A 150 7.31 5.15 -15.72
C LEU A 150 6.18 4.50 -14.88
N ARG A 151 4.91 4.76 -15.21
CA ARG A 151 3.76 4.14 -14.54
C ARG A 151 3.72 2.62 -14.74
N ILE A 152 4.03 2.15 -15.94
CA ILE A 152 4.11 0.71 -16.24
C ILE A 152 5.20 0.04 -15.42
N ALA A 153 6.39 0.66 -15.37
CA ALA A 153 7.49 0.16 -14.58
C ALA A 153 7.13 0.11 -13.08
N LEU A 154 6.50 1.16 -12.55
CA LEU A 154 6.00 1.19 -11.16
C LEU A 154 4.96 0.10 -10.90
N PHE A 155 4.00 -0.08 -11.82
CA PHE A 155 2.99 -1.11 -11.73
C PHE A 155 3.60 -2.51 -11.73
N GLY A 156 4.47 -2.81 -12.70
CA GLY A 156 5.19 -4.09 -12.78
C GLY A 156 6.02 -4.35 -11.53
N ALA A 157 6.69 -3.33 -11.01
CA ALA A 157 7.46 -3.41 -9.78
C ALA A 157 6.61 -3.77 -8.58
N LEU A 158 5.47 -3.08 -8.41
CA LEU A 158 4.51 -3.38 -7.35
C LEU A 158 3.99 -4.81 -7.50
N PHE A 159 3.66 -5.23 -8.72
CA PHE A 159 3.14 -6.57 -9.01
C PHE A 159 4.14 -7.67 -8.63
N ILE A 160 5.40 -7.54 -9.06
CA ILE A 160 6.46 -8.53 -8.82
C ILE A 160 6.93 -8.50 -7.36
N ALA A 161 7.05 -7.30 -6.77
CA ALA A 161 7.46 -7.16 -5.38
C ALA A 161 6.34 -7.50 -4.39
N PHE A 162 5.07 -7.54 -4.83
CA PHE A 162 3.92 -7.78 -3.97
C PHE A 162 4.06 -8.99 -3.04
N PRO A 163 4.49 -10.18 -3.49
CA PRO A 163 4.63 -11.34 -2.61
C PRO A 163 5.64 -11.10 -1.50
N VAL A 164 6.73 -10.38 -1.77
CA VAL A 164 7.72 -10.01 -0.77
C VAL A 164 7.11 -9.00 0.21
N ILE A 165 6.46 -7.94 -0.30
CA ILE A 165 5.83 -6.89 0.51
C ILE A 165 4.77 -7.50 1.45
N ALA A 166 3.86 -8.31 0.90
CA ALA A 166 2.81 -8.98 1.65
C ALA A 166 3.40 -9.94 2.72
N SER A 167 4.45 -10.68 2.38
CA SER A 167 5.16 -11.54 3.34
C SER A 167 5.72 -10.75 4.52
N GLN A 168 6.32 -9.58 4.26
CA GLN A 168 6.86 -8.71 5.31
C GLN A 168 5.75 -8.15 6.21
N ILE A 169 4.60 -7.78 5.63
CA ILE A 169 3.41 -7.31 6.36
C ILE A 169 2.83 -8.43 7.25
N TYR A 170 2.66 -9.64 6.71
CA TYR A 170 2.05 -10.74 7.46
C TYR A 170 2.92 -11.20 8.61
N MET A 171 4.23 -11.27 8.38
CA MET A 171 5.14 -11.62 9.45
C MET A 171 5.20 -10.50 10.52
N PHE A 172 4.84 -9.24 10.21
CA PHE A 172 4.77 -8.13 11.16
C PHE A 172 3.51 -8.19 12.01
N MET A 173 2.42 -8.72 11.45
CA MET A 173 1.19 -8.98 12.22
C MET A 173 1.30 -10.24 13.09
N ALA A 174 2.31 -11.09 12.87
CA ALA A 174 2.49 -12.36 13.55
C ALA A 174 3.14 -12.37 14.96
N PRO A 175 3.67 -11.28 15.58
CA PRO A 175 4.55 -11.43 16.75
C PRO A 175 3.86 -11.99 18.01
N GLY A 176 2.52 -12.15 18.02
CA GLY A 176 1.77 -12.76 19.12
C GLY A 176 1.41 -14.25 18.97
N LEU A 177 1.60 -14.89 17.82
CA LEU A 177 0.88 -16.14 17.49
C LEU A 177 1.75 -17.42 17.57
N TYR A 178 2.30 -17.71 18.76
CA TYR A 178 3.13 -18.89 19.09
C TYR A 178 4.58 -18.84 18.61
N LYS A 179 5.49 -18.75 19.58
CA LYS A 179 6.96 -18.81 19.42
C LYS A 179 7.45 -20.09 18.70
N ASN A 180 6.58 -21.09 18.48
CA ASN A 180 6.92 -22.40 17.93
C ASN A 180 6.23 -22.78 16.59
N GLU A 181 5.34 -21.98 16.00
CA GLU A 181 4.60 -22.38 14.77
C GLU A 181 4.81 -21.46 13.55
N LYS A 182 6.05 -21.06 13.26
CA LYS A 182 6.39 -20.39 11.98
C LYS A 182 5.92 -21.17 10.74
N ALA A 183 5.71 -22.49 10.87
CA ALA A 183 5.20 -23.37 9.82
C ALA A 183 3.73 -23.10 9.46
N ALA A 184 2.90 -22.63 10.41
CA ALA A 184 1.48 -22.35 10.17
C ALA A 184 1.27 -21.18 9.19
N PHE A 185 2.27 -20.29 9.04
CA PHE A 185 2.23 -19.16 8.12
C PHE A 185 2.68 -19.49 6.69
N ARG A 186 3.45 -20.57 6.51
CA ARG A 186 3.96 -21.01 5.20
C ARG A 186 2.87 -21.18 4.12
N PRO A 187 1.71 -21.83 4.37
CA PRO A 187 0.68 -21.97 3.34
C PRO A 187 0.14 -20.60 2.89
N TYR A 188 0.00 -19.64 3.80
CA TYR A 188 -0.45 -18.28 3.45
C TYR A 188 0.56 -17.55 2.58
N LEU A 189 1.86 -17.71 2.87
CA LEU A 189 2.95 -17.12 2.08
C LEU A 189 2.96 -17.62 0.63
N VAL A 190 2.66 -18.91 0.42
CA VAL A 190 2.55 -19.51 -0.91
C VAL A 190 1.22 -19.14 -1.59
N ALA A 191 0.13 -19.08 -0.82
CA ALA A 191 -1.18 -18.70 -1.35
C ALA A 191 -1.23 -17.24 -1.82
N THR A 192 -0.49 -16.34 -1.18
CA THR A 192 -0.45 -14.90 -1.47
C THR A 192 -0.16 -14.58 -2.95
N PRO A 193 0.97 -15.00 -3.55
CA PRO A 193 1.25 -14.75 -4.97
C PRO A 193 0.22 -15.41 -5.88
N ILE A 194 -0.29 -16.60 -5.52
CA ILE A 194 -1.28 -17.33 -6.32
C ILE A 194 -2.60 -16.57 -6.36
N LEU A 195 -3.11 -16.15 -5.20
CA LEU A 195 -4.36 -15.38 -5.10
C LEU A 195 -4.21 -14.00 -5.75
N PHE A 196 -3.06 -13.34 -5.58
CA PHE A 196 -2.80 -12.06 -6.24
C PHE A 196 -2.83 -12.19 -7.77
N ALA A 197 -2.13 -13.19 -8.31
CA ALA A 197 -2.12 -13.48 -9.74
C ALA A 197 -3.50 -13.92 -10.25
N MET A 198 -4.27 -14.66 -9.46
CA MET A 198 -5.65 -15.04 -9.80
C MET A 198 -6.58 -13.82 -9.89
N GLY A 199 -6.45 -12.87 -8.95
CA GLY A 199 -7.20 -11.62 -8.99
C GLY A 199 -6.84 -10.77 -10.20
N ALA A 200 -5.54 -10.66 -10.50
CA ALA A 200 -5.04 -10.00 -11.69
C ALA A 200 -5.56 -10.64 -12.98
N ALA A 201 -5.53 -11.97 -13.06
CA ALA A 201 -6.03 -12.73 -14.19
C ALA A 201 -7.54 -12.54 -14.37
N LEU A 202 -8.33 -12.53 -13.29
CA LEU A 202 -9.77 -12.30 -13.36
C LEU A 202 -10.07 -10.91 -13.96
N VAL A 203 -9.32 -9.88 -13.57
CA VAL A 203 -9.50 -8.57 -14.19
C VAL A 203 -9.12 -8.59 -15.66
N TYR A 204 -7.93 -9.10 -15.99
CA TYR A 204 -7.41 -9.09 -17.35
C TYR A 204 -8.29 -9.88 -18.34
N PHE A 205 -8.75 -11.09 -17.95
CA PHE A 205 -9.46 -11.99 -18.85
C PHE A 205 -10.98 -11.88 -18.79
N VAL A 206 -11.57 -11.38 -17.69
CA VAL A 206 -13.03 -11.36 -17.52
C VAL A 206 -13.55 -9.94 -17.41
N VAL A 207 -13.02 -9.15 -16.47
CA VAL A 207 -13.57 -7.81 -16.20
C VAL A 207 -13.25 -6.82 -17.32
N MET A 208 -12.01 -6.81 -17.81
CA MET A 208 -11.59 -5.87 -18.85
C MET A 208 -12.37 -6.08 -20.16
N PRO A 209 -12.50 -7.30 -20.70
CA PRO A 209 -13.36 -7.54 -21.85
C PRO A 209 -14.81 -7.14 -21.60
N LEU A 210 -15.35 -7.43 -20.41
CA LEU A 210 -16.73 -7.05 -20.07
C LEU A 210 -16.92 -5.52 -20.10
N ALA A 211 -15.99 -4.77 -19.49
CA ALA A 211 -16.02 -3.31 -19.45
C ALA A 211 -15.84 -2.71 -20.86
N LEU A 212 -14.89 -3.21 -21.65
CA LEU A 212 -14.65 -2.72 -23.01
C LEU A 212 -15.83 -3.00 -23.93
N ASN A 213 -16.42 -4.21 -23.89
CA ASN A 213 -17.62 -4.50 -24.67
C ASN A 213 -18.79 -3.62 -24.27
N PHE A 214 -18.94 -3.31 -22.97
CA PHE A 214 -19.95 -2.36 -22.52
C PHE A 214 -19.71 -0.96 -23.10
N PHE A 215 -18.49 -0.42 -23.01
CA PHE A 215 -18.20 0.92 -23.55
C PHE A 215 -18.31 0.99 -25.08
N LEU A 216 -17.84 -0.04 -25.79
CA LEU A 216 -17.96 -0.13 -27.25
C LEU A 216 -19.41 -0.28 -27.70
N SER A 217 -20.30 -0.85 -26.87
CA SER A 217 -21.73 -0.94 -27.20
C SER A 217 -22.44 0.42 -27.30
N PHE A 218 -21.83 1.50 -26.80
CA PHE A 218 -22.34 2.88 -26.97
C PHE A 218 -21.81 3.57 -28.22
N GLU A 219 -20.84 3.00 -28.92
CA GLU A 219 -20.38 3.57 -30.18
C GLU A 219 -21.52 3.59 -31.19
N GLN A 220 -21.75 4.76 -31.79
CA GLN A 220 -22.70 4.91 -32.88
C GLN A 220 -21.90 5.00 -34.19
N GLN A 221 -21.94 3.92 -34.97
CA GLN A 221 -21.50 3.97 -36.36
C GLN A 221 -22.45 4.89 -37.12
N GLY A 222 -21.99 6.11 -37.42
CA GLY A 222 -22.78 7.11 -38.11
C GLY A 222 -23.30 6.59 -39.45
N GLY A 223 -24.60 6.75 -39.68
CA GLY A 223 -25.30 6.57 -40.96
C GLY A 223 -25.94 7.88 -41.44
N ASP A 224 -26.57 7.87 -42.63
CA ASP A 224 -27.11 9.06 -43.32
C ASP A 224 -27.90 10.02 -42.40
N GLY A 225 -27.23 11.08 -41.92
CA GLY A 225 -27.81 12.14 -41.09
C GLY A 225 -27.58 12.01 -39.57
N GLU A 226 -26.93 10.95 -39.09
CA GLU A 226 -26.59 10.76 -37.67
C GLU A 226 -25.11 11.04 -37.40
N ALA A 227 -24.81 11.65 -36.24
CA ALA A 227 -23.45 11.94 -35.82
C ALA A 227 -22.70 10.64 -35.50
N SER A 228 -21.55 10.41 -36.13
CA SER A 228 -20.67 9.29 -35.78
C SER A 228 -19.99 9.58 -34.43
N ILE A 229 -20.26 8.76 -33.43
CA ILE A 229 -19.57 8.82 -32.12
C ILE A 229 -18.67 7.59 -32.03
N GLN A 230 -17.38 7.80 -32.19
CA GLN A 230 -16.34 6.78 -32.04
C GLN A 230 -15.61 6.96 -30.71
N LEU A 231 -15.33 5.86 -30.01
CA LEU A 231 -14.57 5.84 -28.77
C LEU A 231 -13.09 6.04 -29.09
N MET A 232 -12.61 7.27 -29.04
CA MET A 232 -11.17 7.58 -29.09
C MET A 232 -10.57 7.45 -27.69
N ALA A 233 -10.36 6.22 -27.23
CA ALA A 233 -9.71 5.98 -25.95
C ALA A 233 -8.22 6.36 -26.03
N ARG A 234 -7.76 7.20 -25.10
CA ARG A 234 -6.34 7.52 -24.94
C ARG A 234 -5.63 6.33 -24.29
N THR A 235 -4.50 5.90 -24.87
CA THR A 235 -3.74 4.74 -24.39
C THR A 235 -3.33 4.89 -22.93
N SER A 236 -2.89 6.07 -22.50
CA SER A 236 -2.48 6.31 -21.10
C SER A 236 -3.63 6.24 -20.08
N GLU A 237 -4.85 6.58 -20.47
CA GLU A 237 -6.04 6.48 -19.62
C GLU A 237 -6.51 5.03 -19.50
N TYR A 238 -6.55 4.31 -20.62
CA TYR A 238 -6.81 2.87 -20.63
C TYR A 238 -5.80 2.12 -19.75
N LEU A 239 -4.50 2.40 -19.94
CA LEU A 239 -3.42 1.79 -19.18
C LEU A 239 -3.53 2.11 -17.69
N SER A 240 -3.83 3.35 -17.33
CA SER A 240 -4.06 3.71 -15.93
C SER A 240 -5.21 2.91 -15.33
N LEU A 241 -6.35 2.81 -16.04
CA LEU A 241 -7.52 2.08 -15.58
C LEU A 241 -7.20 0.59 -15.34
N ILE A 242 -6.63 -0.10 -16.34
CA ILE A 242 -6.34 -1.53 -16.24
C ILE A 242 -5.30 -1.81 -15.15
N MET A 243 -4.26 -1.00 -15.01
CA MET A 243 -3.26 -1.16 -13.94
C MET A 243 -3.87 -0.99 -12.55
N THR A 244 -4.68 0.06 -12.37
CA THR A 244 -5.38 0.30 -11.09
C THR A 244 -6.32 -0.86 -10.76
N LEU A 245 -7.13 -1.32 -11.73
CA LEU A 245 -8.06 -2.43 -11.52
C LEU A 245 -7.33 -3.74 -11.21
N ILE A 246 -6.30 -4.10 -11.98
CA ILE A 246 -5.50 -5.32 -11.74
C ILE A 246 -4.88 -5.28 -10.34
N PHE A 247 -4.26 -4.16 -9.97
CA PHE A 247 -3.60 -4.05 -8.67
C PHE A 247 -4.62 -4.11 -7.53
N ALA A 248 -5.71 -3.35 -7.63
CA ALA A 248 -6.74 -3.32 -6.60
C ALA A 248 -7.43 -4.68 -6.44
N PHE A 249 -7.68 -5.42 -7.53
CA PHE A 249 -8.23 -6.77 -7.45
C PHE A 249 -7.23 -7.78 -6.92
N GLY A 250 -5.96 -7.67 -7.28
CA GLY A 250 -4.90 -8.47 -6.66
C GLY A 250 -4.90 -8.30 -5.14
N LEU A 251 -5.10 -7.07 -4.65
CA LEU A 251 -5.25 -6.77 -3.22
C LEU A 251 -6.55 -7.32 -2.62
N VAL A 252 -7.68 -7.17 -3.30
CA VAL A 252 -8.98 -7.73 -2.86
C VAL A 252 -8.91 -9.26 -2.75
N PHE A 253 -8.18 -9.92 -3.64
CA PHE A 253 -7.94 -11.35 -3.57
C PHE A 253 -7.11 -11.78 -2.35
N GLN A 254 -6.51 -10.84 -1.60
CA GLN A 254 -5.89 -11.14 -0.31
C GLN A 254 -6.88 -11.16 0.85
N LEU A 255 -8.16 -10.77 0.65
CA LEU A 255 -9.17 -10.81 1.70
C LEU A 255 -9.26 -12.18 2.41
N PRO A 256 -9.26 -13.33 1.72
CA PRO A 256 -9.26 -14.64 2.38
C PRO A 256 -8.07 -14.83 3.31
N ILE A 257 -6.88 -14.43 2.87
CA ILE A 257 -5.64 -14.55 3.66
C ILE A 257 -5.69 -13.64 4.88
N VAL A 258 -6.05 -12.37 4.69
CA VAL A 258 -6.09 -11.38 5.78
C VAL A 258 -7.15 -11.77 6.82
N LEU A 259 -8.37 -12.13 6.39
CA LEU A 259 -9.45 -12.46 7.31
C LEU A 259 -9.21 -13.77 8.05
N THR A 260 -8.61 -14.78 7.40
CA THR A 260 -8.23 -16.04 8.08
C THR A 260 -7.12 -15.84 9.09
N LEU A 261 -6.12 -15.02 8.80
CA LEU A 261 -5.08 -14.66 9.78
C LEU A 261 -5.67 -13.90 10.97
N LEU A 262 -6.53 -12.91 10.72
CA LEU A 262 -7.25 -12.20 11.79
C LEU A 262 -8.14 -13.13 12.62
N GLY A 263 -8.79 -14.11 11.96
CA GLY A 263 -9.60 -15.13 12.61
C GLY A 263 -8.78 -16.05 13.51
N ARG A 264 -7.61 -16.49 13.02
CA ARG A 264 -6.66 -17.30 13.81
C ARG A 264 -6.15 -16.57 15.05
N MET A 265 -6.02 -15.24 14.97
CA MET A 265 -5.64 -14.37 16.10
C MET A 265 -6.82 -14.04 17.04
N GLY A 266 -8.05 -14.46 16.71
CA GLY A 266 -9.24 -14.15 17.50
C GLY A 266 -9.74 -12.70 17.37
N VAL A 267 -9.17 -11.90 16.44
CA VAL A 267 -9.58 -10.50 16.21
C VAL A 267 -10.94 -10.44 15.53
N VAL A 268 -11.24 -11.41 14.67
CA VAL A 268 -12.53 -11.56 13.98
C VAL A 268 -13.06 -12.97 14.19
N SER A 269 -14.38 -13.13 14.13
CA SER A 269 -15.03 -14.44 14.17
C SER A 269 -15.90 -14.68 12.94
N SER A 270 -16.11 -15.95 12.57
CA SER A 270 -16.96 -16.30 11.43
C SER A 270 -18.40 -15.81 11.61
N ALA A 271 -18.92 -15.86 12.84
CA ALA A 271 -20.22 -15.31 13.19
C ALA A 271 -20.25 -13.77 13.08
N GLY A 272 -19.20 -13.08 13.54
CA GLY A 272 -19.08 -11.63 13.44
C GLY A 272 -18.99 -11.12 12.00
N LEU A 273 -18.25 -11.82 11.14
CA LEU A 273 -18.19 -11.52 9.70
C LEU A 273 -19.54 -11.80 9.02
N ALA A 274 -20.20 -12.92 9.36
CA ALA A 274 -21.52 -13.23 8.82
C ALA A 274 -22.58 -12.18 9.22
N ALA A 275 -22.53 -11.65 10.44
CA ALA A 275 -23.43 -10.57 10.86
C ALA A 275 -23.19 -9.26 10.07
N LYS A 276 -21.97 -9.06 9.55
CA LYS A 276 -21.57 -7.84 8.83
C LYS A 276 -21.71 -7.92 7.30
N ARG A 277 -22.34 -8.97 6.75
CA ARG A 277 -22.59 -9.14 5.29
C ARG A 277 -23.17 -7.91 4.61
N LYS A 278 -24.18 -7.27 5.20
CA LYS A 278 -24.79 -6.06 4.64
C LYS A 278 -23.80 -4.90 4.49
N TYR A 279 -22.85 -4.77 5.41
CA TYR A 279 -21.80 -3.74 5.33
C TYR A 279 -20.75 -4.10 4.30
N ALA A 280 -20.39 -5.39 4.19
CA ALA A 280 -19.48 -5.87 3.15
C ALA A 280 -20.03 -5.60 1.75
N ILE A 281 -21.33 -5.85 1.53
CA ILE A 281 -22.01 -5.54 0.26
C ILE A 281 -21.86 -4.05 -0.09
N VAL A 282 -22.21 -3.16 0.85
CA VAL A 282 -22.10 -1.72 0.61
C VAL A 282 -20.64 -1.29 0.36
N ALA A 283 -19.70 -1.78 1.16
CA ALA A 283 -18.28 -1.47 1.01
C ALA A 283 -17.72 -1.94 -0.34
N THR A 284 -18.11 -3.13 -0.80
CA THR A 284 -17.71 -3.66 -2.11
C THR A 284 -18.26 -2.83 -3.26
N PHE A 285 -19.56 -2.49 -3.23
CA PHE A 285 -20.15 -1.66 -4.29
C PHE A 285 -19.59 -0.23 -4.30
N LEU A 286 -19.27 0.31 -3.11
CA LEU A 286 -18.62 1.61 -2.98
C LEU A 286 -17.20 1.58 -3.55
N ALA A 287 -16.41 0.55 -3.20
CA ALA A 287 -15.07 0.37 -3.76
C ALA A 287 -15.13 0.19 -5.28
N ALA A 288 -16.05 -0.63 -5.80
CA ALA A 288 -16.24 -0.79 -7.23
C ALA A 288 -16.59 0.55 -7.91
N ALA A 289 -17.48 1.35 -7.34
CA ALA A 289 -17.85 2.67 -7.87
C ALA A 289 -16.69 3.69 -7.89
N PHE A 290 -15.69 3.55 -7.02
CA PHE A 290 -14.47 4.38 -7.06
C PHE A 290 -13.44 3.87 -8.07
N LEU A 291 -13.38 2.55 -8.27
CA LEU A 291 -12.40 1.90 -9.12
C LEU A 291 -12.79 1.94 -10.59
N THR A 292 -14.09 1.91 -10.89
CA THR A 292 -14.58 2.00 -12.26
C THR A 292 -15.20 3.35 -12.55
N PRO A 293 -15.27 3.72 -13.84
CA PRO A 293 -16.24 4.70 -14.29
C PRO A 293 -17.65 4.35 -13.77
N PRO A 294 -18.60 5.30 -13.76
CA PRO A 294 -19.97 5.06 -13.32
C PRO A 294 -20.73 4.20 -14.36
N ASP A 295 -20.37 2.92 -14.46
CA ASP A 295 -21.00 1.93 -15.32
C ASP A 295 -21.50 0.71 -14.52
N PRO A 296 -22.82 0.39 -14.57
CA PRO A 296 -23.37 -0.67 -13.73
C PRO A 296 -22.85 -2.07 -14.06
N ILE A 297 -22.50 -2.35 -15.31
CA ILE A 297 -22.12 -3.70 -15.74
C ILE A 297 -20.74 -4.07 -15.20
N SER A 298 -19.73 -3.22 -15.40
CA SER A 298 -18.40 -3.48 -14.85
C SER A 298 -18.42 -3.39 -13.33
N GLN A 299 -19.20 -2.45 -12.74
CA GLN A 299 -19.33 -2.34 -11.29
C GLN A 299 -19.88 -3.63 -10.66
N ILE A 300 -20.91 -4.24 -11.25
CA ILE A 300 -21.42 -5.56 -10.83
C ILE A 300 -20.38 -6.65 -11.10
N GLY A 301 -19.73 -6.62 -12.27
CA GLY A 301 -18.68 -7.56 -12.66
C GLY A 301 -17.49 -7.62 -11.70
N LEU A 302 -17.18 -6.50 -11.04
CA LEU A 302 -16.16 -6.39 -9.99
C LEU A 302 -16.71 -6.73 -8.60
N ALA A 303 -17.94 -6.31 -8.30
CA ALA A 303 -18.55 -6.53 -7.00
C ALA A 303 -18.81 -8.02 -6.73
N VAL A 304 -19.33 -8.76 -7.70
CA VAL A 304 -19.71 -10.17 -7.53
C VAL A 304 -18.53 -11.05 -7.10
N PRO A 305 -17.36 -11.06 -7.80
CA PRO A 305 -16.19 -11.80 -7.36
C PRO A 305 -15.71 -11.41 -5.96
N THR A 306 -15.77 -10.12 -5.63
CA THR A 306 -15.36 -9.61 -4.31
C THR A 306 -16.26 -10.15 -3.20
N LEU A 307 -17.59 -10.20 -3.42
CA LEU A 307 -18.53 -10.77 -2.45
C LEU A 307 -18.36 -12.28 -2.30
N LEU A 308 -18.08 -12.99 -3.40
CA LEU A 308 -17.76 -14.42 -3.35
C LEU A 308 -16.50 -14.69 -2.53
N LEU A 309 -15.46 -13.87 -2.68
CA LEU A 309 -14.25 -13.94 -1.86
C LEU A 309 -14.53 -13.66 -0.39
N TYR A 310 -15.38 -12.68 -0.09
CA TYR A 310 -15.80 -12.42 1.29
C TYR A 310 -16.50 -13.64 1.90
N GLU A 311 -17.37 -14.31 1.14
CA GLU A 311 -18.03 -15.54 1.59
C GLU A 311 -17.04 -16.69 1.81
N ALA A 312 -16.14 -16.91 0.85
CA ALA A 312 -15.07 -17.88 0.97
C ALA A 312 -14.20 -17.62 2.22
N SER A 313 -13.93 -16.33 2.51
CA SER A 313 -13.19 -15.92 3.70
C SER A 313 -13.91 -16.29 5.00
N ILE A 314 -15.23 -16.07 5.08
CA ILE A 314 -16.04 -16.48 6.24
C ILE A 314 -15.96 -18.00 6.45
N TRP A 315 -16.03 -18.77 5.36
CA TRP A 315 -15.93 -20.22 5.41
C TRP A 315 -14.55 -20.69 5.89
N MET A 316 -13.47 -20.09 5.39
CA MET A 316 -12.11 -20.42 5.84
C MET A 316 -11.88 -20.05 7.31
N VAL A 317 -12.38 -18.90 7.76
CA VAL A 317 -12.30 -18.51 9.20
C VAL A 317 -13.02 -19.54 10.06
N ARG A 318 -14.21 -19.99 9.66
CA ARG A 318 -14.96 -21.03 10.38
C ARG A 318 -14.19 -22.35 10.46
N LEU A 319 -13.46 -22.73 9.40
CA LEU A 319 -12.64 -23.93 9.40
C LEU A 319 -11.48 -23.80 10.40
N VAL A 320 -10.83 -22.64 10.47
CA VAL A 320 -9.76 -22.36 11.44
C VAL A 320 -10.29 -22.38 12.87
N GLU A 321 -11.43 -21.73 13.15
CA GLU A 321 -12.07 -21.74 14.47
C GLU A 321 -12.40 -23.18 14.94
N ARG A 322 -12.95 -24.01 14.05
CA ARG A 322 -13.28 -25.41 14.35
C ARG A 322 -12.04 -26.24 14.66
N ARG A 323 -10.95 -26.04 13.90
CA ARG A 323 -9.70 -26.75 14.12
C ARG A 323 -9.06 -26.37 15.46
N GLN A 324 -9.05 -25.08 15.80
CA GLN A 324 -8.56 -24.61 17.09
C GLN A 324 -9.41 -25.12 18.27
N ALA A 325 -10.72 -25.28 18.09
CA ALA A 325 -11.57 -25.89 19.10
C ALA A 325 -11.25 -27.38 19.31
N ALA A 326 -11.09 -28.15 18.22
CA ALA A 326 -10.73 -29.56 18.29
C ALA A 326 -9.35 -29.79 18.95
N GLU A 327 -8.35 -28.99 18.60
CA GLU A 327 -6.99 -29.07 19.19
C GLU A 327 -7.02 -28.78 20.71
N ARG A 328 -7.93 -27.90 21.19
CA ARG A 328 -8.11 -27.63 22.62
C ARG A 328 -8.83 -28.76 23.35
N ASP A 329 -9.85 -29.35 22.71
CA ASP A 329 -10.60 -30.46 23.30
C ASP A 329 -9.71 -31.71 23.46
N GLU A 330 -8.79 -31.96 22.51
CA GLU A 330 -7.78 -33.04 22.59
C GLU A 330 -6.79 -32.84 23.75
N ASP A 331 -6.23 -31.64 23.91
CA ASP A 331 -5.29 -31.29 24.98
C ASP A 331 -5.95 -31.41 26.39
N ASP A 332 -7.22 -31.01 26.50
CA ASP A 332 -8.03 -31.16 27.72
C ASP A 332 -8.31 -32.65 28.04
N THR A 333 -8.48 -33.52 27.03
CA THR A 333 -8.68 -34.96 27.25
C THR A 333 -7.39 -35.66 27.67
N ASP A 334 -6.25 -35.32 27.08
CA ASP A 334 -4.96 -35.90 27.44
C ASP A 334 -4.54 -35.45 28.85
N THR A 335 -4.72 -34.17 29.19
CA THR A 335 -4.45 -33.65 30.54
C THR A 335 -5.31 -34.34 31.61
N LYS A 336 -6.59 -34.60 31.32
CA LYS A 336 -7.48 -35.34 32.25
C LYS A 336 -7.12 -36.81 32.36
N ALA A 337 -6.66 -37.44 31.29
CA ALA A 337 -6.19 -38.83 31.32
C ALA A 337 -4.93 -38.97 32.17
N GLU A 338 -3.94 -38.07 32.01
CA GLU A 338 -2.71 -38.04 32.82
C GLU A 338 -3.00 -37.76 34.30
N ALA A 339 -3.95 -36.87 34.62
CA ALA A 339 -4.30 -36.57 36.02
C ALA A 339 -5.05 -37.72 36.73
N SER A 340 -5.53 -38.73 36.00
CA SER A 340 -6.29 -39.88 36.53
C SER A 340 -5.50 -41.18 36.63
N ALA A 341 -4.24 -41.19 36.16
CA ALA A 341 -3.32 -42.32 36.17
C ALA A 341 -2.33 -42.27 37.36
#